data_AF-A0AAV3HFR9-F1
#
_entry.id   AF-A0AAV3HFR9-F1
#
_cell.length_a   1.000
_cell.length_b   1.000
_cell.length_c   1.000
_cell.angle_alpha   90.00
_cell.angle_beta   90.00
_cell.angle_gamma   90.00
#
_symmetry.space_group_name_H-M   'P 1'
#
loop_
_entity.id
_entity.type
_entity.pdbx_description
1 polymer ?
#
loop_
_entity_poly.entity_id
_entity_poly.type
_entity_poly.pdbx_seq_one_letter_code
_entity_poly.pdbx_strand_id
1 'polypeptide(L)' 'MELKKLMEHISIIPDYRQAWKVEHKLSDILLLTICAVISGAEGWEDIEDLGETHLNFLKQYGDFENGIPVHDTIARVVSC' A
#
# COMPACT_ATOMS: atom_id res chain seq x y z
N MET A 1 6.00 17.32 1.20
CA MET A 1 5.90 17.85 -0.17
C MET A 1 6.17 16.75 -1.20
N GLU A 2 7.17 15.90 -0.97
CA GLU A 2 7.52 14.80 -1.90
C GLU A 2 6.56 13.59 -1.86
N LEU A 3 6.09 13.15 -0.69
CA LEU A 3 5.14 12.03 -0.57
C LEU A 3 3.77 12.30 -1.23
N LYS A 4 3.32 13.55 -1.28
CA LYS A 4 2.08 13.92 -1.98
C LYS A 4 2.22 13.78 -3.50
N LYS A 5 3.37 14.14 -4.07
CA LYS A 5 3.66 13.92 -5.48
C LYS A 5 3.75 12.44 -5.82
N LEU A 6 4.34 11.63 -4.92
CA LEU A 6 4.33 10.17 -5.08
C LEU A 6 2.89 9.64 -5.19
N MET A 7 2.00 10.09 -4.30
CA MET A 7 0.58 9.73 -4.36
C MET A 7 -0.09 10.14 -5.68
N GLU A 8 0.19 11.34 -6.20
CA GLU A 8 -0.32 11.79 -7.50
C GLU A 8 0.13 10.83 -8.63
N HIS A 9 1.38 10.39 -8.62
CA HIS A 9 1.93 9.48 -9.64
C HIS A 9 1.38 8.05 -9.55
N ILE A 10 1.15 7.52 -8.36
CA ILE A 10 0.63 6.15 -8.23
C ILE A 10 -0.90 6.08 -8.37
N SER A 11 -1.61 7.17 -8.07
CA SER A 11 -3.08 7.22 -8.18
C SER A 11 -3.58 7.21 -9.63
N ILE A 12 -2.72 7.55 -10.60
CA ILE A 12 -3.07 7.46 -12.03
C ILE A 12 -2.86 6.04 -12.61
N ILE A 13 -2.28 5.12 -11.84
CA ILE A 13 -2.05 3.75 -12.29
C ILE A 13 -3.41 3.04 -12.38
N PRO A 14 -3.80 2.53 -13.56
CA PRO A 14 -5.04 1.80 -13.71
C PRO A 14 -5.01 0.51 -12.90
N ASP A 15 -6.08 0.25 -12.15
CA ASP A 15 -6.27 -0.99 -11.41
C ASP A 15 -7.01 -2.01 -12.28
N TYR A 16 -6.27 -3.01 -12.76
CA TYR A 16 -6.81 -4.10 -13.61
C TYR A 16 -7.35 -5.29 -12.79
N ARG A 17 -7.31 -5.22 -11.45
CA ARG A 17 -7.85 -6.28 -10.60
C ARG A 17 -9.38 -6.35 -10.76
N GLN A 18 -9.95 -7.51 -10.43
CA GLN A 18 -11.40 -7.70 -10.51
C GLN A 18 -12.08 -6.83 -9.46
N ALA A 19 -12.77 -5.75 -9.86
CA ALA A 19 -13.30 -4.70 -8.96
C ALA A 19 -14.12 -5.24 -7.77
N TRP A 20 -14.88 -6.32 -7.95
CA TRP A 20 -15.71 -6.94 -6.89
C TRP A 20 -14.92 -7.76 -5.86
N LYS A 21 -13.61 -7.96 -6.08
CA LYS A 21 -12.68 -8.64 -5.17
C LYS A 21 -11.66 -7.67 -4.55
N VAL A 22 -11.82 -6.37 -4.75
CA VAL A 22 -10.89 -5.35 -4.29
C VAL A 22 -11.46 -4.66 -3.07
N GLU A 23 -10.82 -4.88 -1.91
CA GLU A 23 -11.12 -4.14 -0.68
C GLU A 23 -10.12 -2.99 -0.44
N HIS A 24 -8.87 -3.12 -0.89
CA HIS A 24 -7.84 -2.10 -0.70
C HIS A 24 -7.49 -1.42 -2.04
N LYS A 25 -7.49 -0.09 -2.05
CA LYS A 25 -7.13 0.72 -3.23
C LYS A 25 -5.71 0.40 -3.66
N LEU A 26 -5.47 0.28 -4.97
CA LEU A 26 -4.14 -0.04 -5.50
C LEU A 26 -3.09 0.99 -5.04
N SER A 27 -3.45 2.28 -5.05
CA SER A 27 -2.60 3.37 -4.58
C SER A 27 -2.16 3.20 -3.11
N ASP A 28 -3.05 2.74 -2.23
CA ASP A 28 -2.74 2.55 -0.81
C ASP A 28 -1.75 1.38 -0.62
N ILE A 29 -1.95 0.28 -1.35
CA ILE A 29 -1.04 -0.88 -1.33
C ILE A 29 0.34 -0.47 -1.85
N LEU A 30 0.39 0.31 -2.93
CA LEU A 30 1.65 0.79 -3.52
C LEU A 30 2.37 1.77 -2.58
N LEU A 31 1.66 2.71 -1.96
CA LEU A 31 2.23 3.62 -0.95
C LEU A 31 2.85 2.82 0.20
N LEU A 32 2.08 1.89 0.77
CA LEU A 32 2.52 1.02 1.86
C LEU A 32 3.79 0.26 1.48
N THR A 33 3.77 -0.41 0.33
CA THR A 33 4.89 -1.23 -0.16
C THR A 33 6.15 -0.38 -0.36
N ILE A 34 6.03 0.79 -0.98
CA ILE A 34 7.16 1.69 -1.20
C ILE A 34 7.72 2.17 0.14
N CYS A 35 6.86 2.63 1.05
CA CYS A 35 7.27 3.07 2.38
C CYS A 35 7.97 1.96 3.17
N ALA A 36 7.47 0.73 3.11
CA ALA A 36 8.07 -0.39 3.82
C ALA A 36 9.44 -0.78 3.25
N VAL A 37 9.55 -0.89 1.92
CA VAL A 37 10.80 -1.28 1.25
C VAL A 37 11.91 -0.25 1.47
N ILE A 38 11.62 1.06 1.40
CA ILE A 38 12.64 2.09 1.71
C ILE A 38 13.02 2.10 3.19
N SER A 39 12.14 1.62 4.07
CA SER A 39 12.39 1.45 5.50
C SER A 39 13.11 0.14 5.84
N GLY A 40 13.41 -0.69 4.84
CA GLY A 40 14.20 -1.91 5.00
C GLY A 40 13.39 -3.19 5.23
N ALA A 41 12.10 -3.22 4.90
CA ALA A 41 11.32 -4.45 4.89
C ALA A 41 11.89 -5.47 3.89
N GLU A 42 12.10 -6.71 4.33
CA GLU A 42 12.66 -7.80 3.52
C GLU A 42 11.59 -8.81 3.08
N GLY A 43 10.45 -8.86 3.78
CA GLY A 43 9.33 -9.76 3.48
C GLY A 43 7.97 -9.09 3.49
N TRP A 44 6.94 -9.82 3.03
CA TRP A 44 5.56 -9.32 3.00
C TRP A 44 4.98 -9.09 4.40
N GLU A 45 5.38 -9.92 5.37
CA GLU A 45 5.04 -9.76 6.78
C GLU A 45 5.62 -8.45 7.35
N ASP A 46 6.87 -8.11 7.03
CA ASP A 46 7.47 -6.84 7.44
C ASP A 46 6.71 -5.62 6.89
N ILE A 47 6.15 -5.73 5.67
CA ILE A 47 5.34 -4.66 5.07
C ILE A 47 4.01 -4.51 5.82
N GLU A 48 3.36 -5.62 6.18
CA GLU A 48 2.15 -5.62 7.00
C GLU A 48 2.43 -5.01 8.39
N ASP A 49 3.49 -5.45 9.06
CA ASP A 49 3.91 -4.98 10.38
C ASP A 49 4.22 -3.47 10.39
N LEU A 50 4.91 -2.97 9.37
CA LEU A 50 5.16 -1.54 9.21
C LEU A 50 3.86 -0.77 8.98
N GLY A 51 2.97 -1.32 8.17
CA GLY A 51 1.64 -0.76 7.92
C GLY A 51 0.85 -0.59 9.20
N GLU A 52 0.76 -1.64 10.02
CA GLU A 52 0.02 -1.64 11.28
C GLU A 52 0.65 -0.68 12.30
N THR A 53 1.98 -0.70 12.41
CA THR A 53 2.72 0.16 13.34
C THR A 53 2.60 1.65 12.97
N HIS A 54 2.54 1.97 11.68
CA HIS A 54 2.58 3.34 11.16
C HIS A 54 1.30 3.77 10.43
N LEU A 55 0.16 3.13 10.68
CA LEU A 55 -1.11 3.41 10.00
C LEU A 55 -1.51 4.90 10.06
N ASN A 56 -1.30 5.54 11.22
CA ASN A 56 -1.62 6.97 11.39
C ASN A 56 -0.77 7.89 10.50
N PHE A 57 0.46 7.49 10.18
CA PHE A 57 1.31 8.21 9.24
C PHE A 57 0.83 7.99 7.80
N LEU A 58 0.54 6.74 7.45
CA LEU A 58 0.05 6.37 6.12
C LEU A 58 -1.27 7.07 5.75
N LYS A 59 -2.18 7.19 6.72
CA LYS A 59 -3.46 7.92 6.58
C LYS A 59 -3.32 9.43 6.33
N GLN A 60 -2.11 10.00 6.43
CA GLN A 60 -1.88 11.39 6.02
C GLN A 60 -1.77 11.54 4.49
N TYR A 61 -1.60 10.44 3.76
CA TYR A 61 -1.32 10.42 2.33
C TYR A 61 -2.26 9.50 1.54
N GLY A 62 -2.62 8.33 2.07
CA GLY A 62 -3.59 7.41 1.50
C GLY A 62 -4.84 7.26 2.35
N ASP A 63 -5.83 6.53 1.86
CA ASP A 63 -7.15 6.46 2.50
C ASP A 63 -7.21 5.36 3.57
N PHE A 64 -6.72 4.15 3.24
CA PHE A 64 -6.69 2.98 4.14
C PHE A 64 -8.05 2.74 4.84
N GLU A 65 -9.14 2.87 4.08
CA GLU A 65 -10.53 2.74 4.57
C GLU A 65 -10.77 1.38 5.26
N ASN A 66 -10.18 0.32 4.69
CA ASN A 66 -10.27 -1.05 5.18
C ASN A 66 -9.02 -1.50 5.96
N GLY A 67 -8.22 -0.56 6.46
CA GLY A 67 -6.98 -0.86 7.19
C GLY A 67 -5.85 -1.36 6.28
N ILE A 68 -4.90 -2.08 6.88
CA ILE A 68 -3.72 -2.60 6.19
C ILE A 68 -4.08 -3.94 5.53
N PRO A 69 -3.76 -4.13 4.24
CA PRO A 69 -3.89 -5.45 3.62
C PRO A 69 -2.94 -6.45 4.28
N VAL A 70 -3.43 -7.64 4.56
CA VAL A 70 -2.57 -8.75 5.03
C VAL A 70 -1.47 -9.08 4.01
N HIS A 71 -0.36 -9.64 4.47
CA HIS A 71 0.82 -9.98 3.66
C HIS A 71 0.47 -10.78 2.39
N ASP A 72 -0.48 -11.71 2.45
CA ASP A 72 -0.95 -12.46 1.27
C ASP A 72 -1.58 -11.57 0.20
N THR A 73 -2.32 -10.53 0.61
CA THR A 73 -2.90 -9.55 -0.32
C THR A 73 -1.82 -8.66 -0.92
N ILE A 74 -0.83 -8.26 -0.13
CA ILE A 74 0.33 -7.49 -0.60
C ILE A 74 1.11 -8.31 -1.64
N ALA A 75 1.48 -9.54 -1.29
CA ALA A 75 2.19 -10.46 -2.16
C ALA A 75 1.46 -10.64 -3.50
N ARG A 76 0.16 -10.96 -3.46
CA ARG A 76 -0.67 -11.16 -4.66
C ARG A 76 -0.72 -9.94 -5.58
N VAL A 77 -0.65 -8.72 -5.04
CA VAL A 77 -0.73 -7.49 -5.83
C VAL A 77 0.63 -7.09 -6.39
N VAL A 78 1.72 -7.29 -5.63
CA VAL A 78 3.06 -6.82 -5.99
C VAL A 78 3.86 -7.85 -6.79
N SER A 79 3.64 -9.15 -6.57
CA SER A 79 4.41 -10.23 -7.21
C SER A 79 3.91 -10.62 -8.61
N CYS A 80 3.04 -9.83 -9.22
CA CYS A 80 2.46 -10.09 -10.54
C CYS A 80 3.50 -10.02 -11.67
#